data_AF-A0A838EJ75-F1
#
_entry.id   AF-A0A838EJ75-F1
#
_cell.length_a   1.000
_cell.length_b   1.000
_cell.length_c   1.000
_cell.angle_alpha   90.00
_cell.angle_beta   90.00
_cell.angle_gamma   90.00
#
_symmetry.space_group_name_H-M   'P 1'
#
loop_
_entity.id
_entity.type
_entity.pdbx_description
1 polymer ?
#
loop_
_entity_poly.entity_id
_entity_poly.type
_entity_poly.pdbx_seq_one_letter_code
_entity_poly.pdbx_strand_id
1 'polypeptide(L)'
;MKKGEMHPLRIVRLQYNLTIVELAEEAKVGASTIWRAEHDYSINAESRRRLCSYFNRPPDELGLLNHEKQNLTFEQESSTPYAFENVFPPVSVTENMPVVQLLTSSEGSDGQHQHEQSDATSVLEMNSLAALFDANWTPDTMLDALGVVFQGIQLLPARLQHTLLLGMLSITDATTLPIGNHASEEECSQVTEALNTSIAQSRQFCRAASPTQVLIATQGLLYLLRQTRNFLAPESYHSFHEAITNLMGAALFFQEYSDSSRQIPKKVYQVTLERPDIWKQTQSLNQKAVVANASGKQNEAIRFIETALHLLEGHEEKDYQHLHIDRNSLKSFSPVFGQQPSFVDY
;
A
#
# COMPACT_ATOMS: atom_id res chain seq x y z
N MET A 1 -7.54 -22.44 13.81
CA MET A 1 -8.84 -21.72 13.82
C MET A 1 -9.29 -21.46 12.40
N LYS A 2 -10.60 -21.38 12.12
CA LYS A 2 -11.08 -21.01 10.78
C LYS A 2 -10.76 -19.53 10.52
N LYS A 3 -10.43 -19.16 9.28
CA LYS A 3 -10.15 -17.78 8.87
C LYS A 3 -11.36 -16.90 9.23
N GLY A 4 -11.23 -16.06 10.26
CA GLY A 4 -12.29 -15.16 10.75
C GLY A 4 -12.86 -15.46 12.14
N GLU A 5 -12.52 -16.60 12.77
CA GLU A 5 -12.89 -16.83 14.17
C GLU A 5 -12.04 -15.94 15.10
N MET A 6 -12.69 -15.21 16.02
CA MET A 6 -12.01 -14.35 16.97
C MET A 6 -11.34 -15.19 18.07
N HIS A 7 -10.08 -14.90 18.41
CA HIS A 7 -9.33 -15.65 19.42
C HIS A 7 -10.03 -15.59 20.81
N PRO A 8 -10.12 -16.70 21.57
CA PRO A 8 -10.83 -16.73 22.86
C PRO A 8 -10.34 -15.68 23.86
N LEU A 9 -9.02 -15.50 23.99
CA LEU A 9 -8.45 -14.43 24.82
C LEU A 9 -8.96 -13.03 24.44
N ARG A 10 -9.11 -12.75 23.13
CA ARG A 10 -9.59 -11.46 22.62
C ARG A 10 -11.05 -11.24 23.00
N ILE A 11 -11.88 -12.29 22.92
CA ILE A 11 -13.28 -12.25 23.33
C ILE A 11 -13.37 -11.92 24.83
N VAL A 12 -12.62 -12.63 25.66
CA VAL A 12 -12.63 -12.39 27.12
C VAL A 12 -12.13 -10.98 27.43
N ARG A 13 -11.03 -10.52 26.81
CA ARG A 13 -10.55 -9.15 27.01
C ARG A 13 -11.61 -8.09 26.70
N LEU A 14 -12.32 -8.24 25.57
CA LEU A 14 -13.39 -7.32 25.17
C LEU A 14 -14.59 -7.35 26.14
N GLN A 15 -14.91 -8.51 26.74
CA GLN A 15 -15.96 -8.60 27.76
C GLN A 15 -15.65 -7.77 29.02
N TYR A 16 -14.37 -7.63 29.36
CA TYR A 16 -13.92 -6.78 30.47
C TYR A 16 -13.68 -5.32 30.05
N ASN A 17 -13.93 -4.96 28.78
CA ASN A 17 -13.67 -3.63 28.21
C ASN A 17 -12.21 -3.15 28.35
N LEU A 18 -11.25 -4.07 28.27
CA LEU A 18 -9.82 -3.74 28.41
C LEU A 18 -9.16 -3.57 27.04
N THR A 19 -8.29 -2.58 26.93
CA THR A 19 -7.31 -2.48 25.85
C THR A 19 -6.18 -3.50 26.05
N ILE A 20 -5.37 -3.74 25.02
CA ILE A 20 -4.20 -4.63 25.11
C ILE A 20 -3.22 -4.14 26.18
N VAL A 21 -3.06 -2.81 26.31
CA VAL A 21 -2.13 -2.19 27.26
C VAL A 21 -2.63 -2.33 28.70
N GLU A 22 -3.91 -2.07 28.95
CA GLU A 22 -4.51 -2.22 30.28
C GLU A 22 -4.48 -3.69 30.73
N LEU A 23 -4.82 -4.64 29.86
CA LEU A 23 -4.71 -6.06 30.20
C LEU A 23 -3.25 -6.46 30.51
N ALA A 24 -2.29 -5.93 29.76
CA ALA A 24 -0.88 -6.20 29.98
C ALA A 24 -0.42 -5.69 31.36
N GLU A 25 -0.83 -4.48 31.74
CA GLU A 25 -0.53 -3.89 33.05
C GLU A 25 -1.16 -4.68 34.20
N GLU A 26 -2.46 -4.95 34.11
CA GLU A 26 -3.23 -5.69 35.11
C GLU A 26 -2.73 -7.13 35.33
N ALA A 27 -2.44 -7.85 34.24
CA ALA A 27 -1.90 -9.20 34.31
C ALA A 27 -0.37 -9.25 34.51
N LYS A 28 0.30 -8.10 34.61
CA LYS A 28 1.76 -7.98 34.72
C LYS A 28 2.50 -8.75 33.63
N VAL A 29 2.09 -8.60 32.37
CA VAL A 29 2.77 -9.18 31.20
C VAL A 29 3.05 -8.08 30.18
N GLY A 30 3.92 -8.31 29.21
CA GLY A 30 4.16 -7.32 28.16
C GLY A 30 2.98 -7.22 27.19
N ALA A 31 2.66 -6.02 26.68
CA ALA A 31 1.62 -5.82 25.66
C ALA A 31 1.85 -6.67 24.40
N SER A 32 3.12 -6.84 24.00
CA SER A 32 3.51 -7.73 22.91
C SER A 32 3.18 -9.20 23.19
N THR A 33 3.17 -9.61 24.46
CA THR A 33 2.82 -10.99 24.86
C THR A 33 1.31 -11.22 24.71
N ILE A 34 0.49 -10.23 25.07
CA ILE A 34 -0.97 -10.27 24.83
C ILE A 34 -1.26 -10.36 23.34
N TRP A 35 -0.65 -9.46 22.54
CA TRP A 35 -0.86 -9.46 21.09
C TRP A 35 -0.47 -10.82 20.47
N ARG A 36 0.68 -11.37 20.86
CA ARG A 36 1.11 -12.71 20.41
C ARG A 36 0.10 -13.79 20.79
N ALA A 37 -0.38 -13.77 22.02
CA ALA A 37 -1.38 -14.72 22.49
C ALA A 37 -2.70 -14.61 21.70
N GLU A 38 -3.17 -13.41 21.36
CA GLU A 38 -4.39 -13.21 20.54
C GLU A 38 -4.26 -13.64 19.07
N HIS A 39 -3.05 -13.92 18.60
CA HIS A 39 -2.74 -14.32 17.22
C HIS A 39 -2.14 -15.74 17.16
N ASP A 40 -2.53 -16.62 18.10
CA ASP A 40 -2.13 -18.04 18.15
C ASP A 40 -0.61 -18.29 18.28
N TYR A 41 0.20 -17.28 18.62
CA TYR A 41 1.62 -17.47 18.87
C TYR A 41 1.85 -18.06 20.27
N SER A 42 2.77 -19.02 20.35
CA SER A 42 3.18 -19.55 21.66
C SER A 42 3.78 -18.47 22.54
N ILE A 43 3.35 -18.45 23.81
CA ILE A 43 3.84 -17.57 24.88
C ILE A 43 4.50 -18.37 26.00
N ASN A 44 5.37 -17.69 26.76
CA ASN A 44 6.03 -18.24 27.94
C ASN A 44 5.01 -18.80 28.94
N ALA A 45 5.34 -19.94 29.57
CA ALA A 45 4.54 -20.59 30.60
C ALA A 45 4.22 -19.65 31.78
N GLU A 46 5.14 -18.76 32.17
CA GLU A 46 4.89 -17.79 33.23
C GLU A 46 3.81 -16.77 32.83
N SER A 47 3.92 -16.18 31.64
CA SER A 47 2.91 -15.24 31.11
C SER A 47 1.54 -15.91 31.00
N ARG A 48 1.50 -17.17 30.57
CA ARG A 48 0.27 -17.97 30.53
C ARG A 48 -0.36 -18.13 31.91
N ARG A 49 0.43 -18.48 32.93
CA ARG A 49 -0.05 -18.59 34.32
C ARG A 49 -0.61 -17.26 34.84
N ARG A 50 0.06 -16.14 34.56
CA ARG A 50 -0.41 -14.80 34.95
C ARG A 50 -1.75 -14.46 34.31
N LEU A 51 -1.92 -14.74 33.01
CA LEU A 51 -3.19 -14.53 32.31
C LEU A 51 -4.32 -15.43 32.83
N CYS A 52 -4.04 -16.71 33.06
CA CYS A 52 -5.01 -17.63 33.67
C CYS A 52 -5.44 -17.16 35.07
N SER A 53 -4.48 -16.69 35.87
CA SER A 53 -4.74 -16.16 37.22
C SER A 53 -5.58 -14.89 37.19
N TYR A 54 -5.34 -13.99 36.22
CA TYR A 54 -6.09 -12.75 36.09
C TYR A 54 -7.56 -13.00 35.73
N PHE A 55 -7.82 -13.83 34.73
CA PHE A 55 -9.18 -14.14 34.29
C PHE A 55 -9.89 -15.21 35.12
N ASN A 56 -9.16 -15.89 36.02
CA ASN A 56 -9.62 -17.06 36.74
C ASN A 56 -10.17 -18.15 35.79
N ARG A 57 -9.45 -18.40 34.69
CA ARG A 57 -9.82 -19.39 33.66
C ARG A 57 -8.62 -20.28 33.29
N PRO A 58 -8.87 -21.56 32.96
CA PRO A 58 -7.80 -22.46 32.51
C PRO A 58 -7.22 -22.00 31.16
N PRO A 59 -6.00 -22.42 30.82
CA PRO A 59 -5.32 -22.01 29.58
C PRO A 59 -6.09 -22.44 28.31
N ASP A 60 -6.82 -23.55 28.38
CA ASP A 60 -7.57 -24.13 27.26
C ASP A 60 -8.74 -23.21 26.86
N GLU A 61 -9.48 -22.69 27.85
CA GLU A 61 -10.59 -21.75 27.63
C GLU A 61 -10.12 -20.41 27.08
N LEU A 62 -8.89 -19.99 27.41
CA LEU A 62 -8.30 -18.76 26.91
C LEU A 62 -7.62 -18.93 25.53
N GLY A 63 -7.61 -20.14 24.96
CA GLY A 63 -6.93 -20.43 23.71
C GLY A 63 -5.39 -20.36 23.80
N LEU A 64 -4.81 -20.51 24.99
CA LEU A 64 -3.36 -20.35 25.21
C LEU A 64 -2.54 -21.63 24.97
N LEU A 65 -3.20 -22.75 24.66
CA LEU A 65 -2.54 -23.99 24.29
C LEU A 65 -2.49 -24.15 22.78
N ASN A 66 -1.28 -24.22 22.22
CA ASN A 66 -1.10 -24.61 20.82
C ASN A 66 -1.44 -26.10 20.68
N HIS A 67 -2.63 -26.40 20.17
CA HIS A 67 -3.10 -27.76 19.93
C HIS A 67 -2.26 -28.54 18.89
N GLU A 68 -1.39 -27.87 18.15
CA GLU A 68 -0.54 -28.49 17.12
C GLU A 68 0.44 -29.55 17.65
N LYS A 69 0.73 -29.59 18.96
CA LYS A 69 1.66 -30.59 19.52
C LYS A 69 0.99 -31.82 20.15
N GLN A 70 -0.33 -31.88 20.27
CA GLN A 70 -1.01 -33.04 20.88
C GLN A 70 -1.38 -34.14 19.88
N ASN A 71 -1.29 -33.87 18.57
CA ASN A 71 -1.47 -34.89 17.52
C ASN A 71 -0.20 -35.68 17.18
N LEU A 72 0.90 -35.52 17.93
CA LEU A 72 2.11 -36.36 17.81
C LEU A 72 2.21 -37.39 18.95
N THR A 73 1.06 -37.89 19.41
CA THR A 73 1.02 -39.04 20.32
C THR A 73 1.24 -40.31 19.49
N PHE A 74 2.49 -40.77 19.49
CA PHE A 74 2.96 -42.16 19.33
C PHE A 74 1.87 -43.19 18.96
N GLU A 75 1.63 -43.40 17.66
CA GLU A 75 1.38 -44.75 17.15
C GLU A 75 2.71 -45.30 16.65
N GLN A 76 3.39 -46.02 17.55
CA GLN A 76 4.44 -46.95 17.17
C GLN A 76 3.75 -48.22 16.65
N GLU A 77 3.29 -48.19 15.40
CA GLU A 77 2.89 -49.40 14.68
C GLU A 77 3.73 -49.62 13.42
N SER A 78 4.10 -50.88 13.30
CA SER A 78 4.99 -51.55 12.37
C SER A 78 4.76 -51.22 10.88
N SER A 79 5.83 -50.77 10.25
CA SER A 79 6.34 -51.21 8.94
C SER A 79 5.43 -52.11 8.07
N THR A 80 4.89 -51.55 6.99
CA THR A 80 4.79 -52.23 5.69
C THR A 80 5.11 -51.24 4.54
N PRO A 81 5.84 -51.65 3.50
CA PRO A 81 6.16 -50.80 2.36
C PRO A 81 5.05 -50.90 1.31
N TYR A 82 4.42 -49.78 0.97
CA TYR A 82 3.54 -49.70 -0.20
C TYR A 82 4.00 -48.61 -1.18
N ALA A 83 3.89 -48.99 -2.45
CA ALA A 83 4.43 -48.34 -3.62
C ALA A 83 3.74 -47.01 -3.96
N PHE A 84 4.55 -46.10 -4.51
CA PHE A 84 4.11 -44.91 -5.20
C PHE A 84 3.41 -45.28 -6.52
N GLU A 85 2.14 -44.91 -6.67
CA GLU A 85 1.56 -44.63 -7.98
C GLU A 85 0.89 -43.24 -7.96
N ASN A 86 1.48 -42.35 -8.75
CA ASN A 86 0.97 -41.04 -9.14
C ASN A 86 -0.16 -41.20 -10.15
N VAL A 87 -1.36 -40.68 -9.86
CA VAL A 87 -2.26 -40.14 -10.89
C VAL A 87 -3.13 -39.04 -10.27
N PHE A 88 -2.90 -37.77 -10.65
CA PHE A 88 -3.89 -36.71 -10.53
C PHE A 88 -4.29 -36.26 -11.95
N PRO A 89 -5.59 -36.13 -12.26
CA PRO A 89 -6.06 -35.55 -13.51
C PRO A 89 -6.07 -34.01 -13.44
N PRO A 90 -5.97 -33.31 -14.59
CA PRO A 90 -6.03 -31.87 -14.63
C PRO A 90 -7.47 -31.38 -14.43
N VAL A 91 -7.68 -30.54 -13.41
CA VAL A 91 -8.92 -29.77 -13.25
C VAL A 91 -8.74 -28.46 -14.01
N SER A 92 -9.49 -28.30 -15.10
CA SER A 92 -9.60 -27.05 -15.84
C SER A 92 -10.56 -26.11 -15.10
N VAL A 93 -10.02 -25.12 -14.39
CA VAL A 93 -10.80 -23.98 -13.89
C VAL A 93 -10.73 -22.87 -14.94
N THR A 94 -11.83 -22.64 -15.64
CA THR A 94 -12.04 -21.43 -16.45
C THR A 94 -12.40 -20.28 -15.51
N GLU A 95 -11.38 -19.49 -15.14
CA GLU A 95 -11.53 -18.26 -14.39
C GLU A 95 -11.52 -17.09 -15.39
N ASN A 96 -12.71 -16.56 -15.69
CA ASN A 96 -12.87 -15.32 -16.45
C ASN A 96 -12.59 -14.15 -15.50
N MET A 97 -11.43 -13.51 -15.64
CA MET A 97 -11.07 -12.28 -14.92
C MET A 97 -10.43 -11.28 -15.89
N PRO A 98 -11.16 -10.24 -16.36
CA PRO A 98 -10.57 -9.14 -17.12
C PRO A 98 -10.77 -7.82 -16.35
N VAL A 99 -9.92 -7.53 -15.35
CA VAL A 99 -9.92 -6.19 -14.73
C VAL A 99 -8.53 -5.56 -14.67
N VAL A 100 -7.45 -6.34 -14.78
CA VAL A 100 -6.09 -5.82 -14.50
C VAL A 100 -5.17 -5.79 -15.74
N GLN A 101 -5.64 -6.23 -16.92
CA GLN A 101 -4.86 -6.14 -18.16
C GLN A 101 -4.79 -4.74 -18.79
N LEU A 102 -5.49 -3.74 -18.23
CA LEU A 102 -5.64 -2.42 -18.86
C LEU A 102 -4.41 -1.50 -18.73
N LEU A 103 -3.36 -1.88 -17.97
CA LEU A 103 -2.37 -0.90 -17.47
C LEU A 103 -0.90 -1.11 -17.87
N THR A 104 -0.55 -2.11 -18.69
CA THR A 104 0.87 -2.26 -19.10
C THR A 104 1.04 -2.73 -20.55
N SER A 105 0.88 -1.82 -21.52
CA SER A 105 1.38 -2.01 -22.88
C SER A 105 2.74 -1.33 -23.06
N SER A 106 3.78 -2.13 -22.86
CA SER A 106 5.15 -2.10 -23.41
C SER A 106 5.73 -0.79 -24.00
N GLU A 107 6.75 -0.23 -23.32
CA GLU A 107 7.90 0.42 -23.96
C GLU A 107 9.11 -0.52 -23.85
N GLY A 108 9.70 -0.88 -24.98
CA GLY A 108 10.85 -1.80 -25.02
C GLY A 108 11.20 -2.27 -26.42
N SER A 109 11.57 -1.36 -27.32
CA SER A 109 12.52 -1.65 -28.42
C SER A 109 12.97 -0.36 -29.08
N ASP A 110 14.29 -0.12 -29.08
CA ASP A 110 14.95 0.95 -29.81
C ASP A 110 14.67 0.84 -31.31
N GLY A 111 14.05 1.89 -31.89
CA GLY A 111 13.87 2.01 -33.33
C GLY A 111 12.83 3.05 -33.74
N GLN A 112 13.24 4.32 -33.80
CA GLN A 112 12.65 5.42 -34.58
C GLN A 112 11.17 5.29 -35.00
N HIS A 113 10.20 5.47 -34.08
CA HIS A 113 8.82 5.84 -34.44
C HIS A 113 8.19 6.69 -33.33
N GLN A 114 8.47 7.99 -33.32
CA GLN A 114 7.75 8.96 -32.49
C GLN A 114 6.50 9.44 -33.25
N HIS A 115 5.35 8.76 -33.15
CA HIS A 115 4.06 9.46 -33.20
C HIS A 115 2.80 8.69 -32.72
N GLU A 116 2.79 7.36 -32.56
CA GLU A 116 1.52 6.60 -32.42
C GLU A 116 1.23 5.97 -31.03
N GLN A 117 1.90 6.40 -29.96
CA GLN A 117 1.71 5.81 -28.62
C GLN A 117 0.78 6.60 -27.67
N SER A 118 0.11 7.66 -28.15
CA SER A 118 -0.75 8.52 -27.32
C SER A 118 -2.16 7.94 -27.06
N ASP A 119 -2.60 6.95 -27.83
CA ASP A 119 -4.04 6.61 -27.90
C ASP A 119 -4.48 5.49 -26.93
N ALA A 120 -3.55 4.74 -26.32
CA ALA A 120 -3.91 3.59 -25.49
C ALA A 120 -4.28 3.95 -24.04
N THR A 121 -3.95 5.16 -23.57
CA THR A 121 -4.21 5.59 -22.18
C THR A 121 -5.50 6.39 -21.99
N SER A 122 -6.13 6.87 -23.06
CA SER A 122 -7.40 7.62 -23.01
C SER A 122 -8.64 6.74 -22.99
N VAL A 123 -8.53 5.45 -23.31
CA VAL A 123 -9.65 4.47 -23.27
C VAL A 123 -10.05 4.08 -21.82
N LEU A 124 -9.55 4.80 -20.81
CA LEU A 124 -10.02 4.70 -19.42
C LEU A 124 -11.42 5.33 -19.23
N GLU A 125 -11.97 5.94 -20.28
CA GLU A 125 -13.20 6.73 -20.26
C GLU A 125 -14.46 5.85 -20.39
N MET A 126 -15.41 6.06 -19.47
CA MET A 126 -16.73 5.45 -19.34
C MET A 126 -16.84 3.95 -18.99
N ASN A 127 -16.05 3.05 -19.57
CA ASN A 127 -16.12 1.62 -19.19
C ASN A 127 -15.63 1.37 -17.74
N SER A 128 -14.81 2.29 -17.21
CA SER A 128 -14.33 2.24 -15.82
C SER A 128 -15.42 2.54 -14.79
N LEU A 129 -16.36 3.46 -15.09
CA LEU A 129 -17.44 3.82 -14.15
C LEU A 129 -18.40 2.67 -13.90
N ALA A 130 -18.79 1.93 -14.96
CA ALA A 130 -19.61 0.74 -14.81
C ALA A 130 -18.92 -0.32 -13.95
N ALA A 131 -17.62 -0.56 -14.19
CA ALA A 131 -16.82 -1.48 -13.39
C ALA A 131 -16.69 -1.06 -11.91
N LEU A 132 -16.69 0.25 -11.62
CA LEU A 132 -16.73 0.76 -10.26
C LEU A 132 -18.08 0.44 -9.58
N PHE A 133 -19.20 0.68 -10.27
CA PHE A 133 -20.52 0.32 -9.74
C PHE A 133 -20.68 -1.20 -9.55
N ASP A 134 -20.16 -2.01 -10.47
CA ASP A 134 -20.14 -3.47 -10.35
C ASP A 134 -19.30 -3.95 -9.15
N ALA A 135 -18.29 -3.16 -8.76
CA ALA A 135 -17.51 -3.36 -7.53
C ALA A 135 -18.21 -2.81 -6.26
N ASN A 136 -19.52 -2.54 -6.31
CA ASN A 136 -20.35 -1.99 -5.23
C ASN A 136 -19.94 -0.60 -4.73
N TRP A 137 -19.39 0.23 -5.61
CA TRP A 137 -19.08 1.61 -5.23
C TRP A 137 -20.33 2.45 -5.09
N THR A 138 -20.39 3.21 -4.01
CA THR A 138 -21.40 4.25 -3.86
C THR A 138 -20.93 5.55 -4.51
N PRO A 139 -21.84 6.39 -5.03
CA PRO A 139 -21.49 7.72 -5.51
C PRO A 139 -20.68 8.54 -4.48
N ASP A 140 -21.01 8.41 -3.19
CA ASP A 140 -20.31 9.10 -2.11
C ASP A 140 -18.84 8.67 -2.02
N THR A 141 -18.56 7.35 -2.08
CA THR A 141 -17.17 6.85 -2.04
C THR A 141 -16.33 7.31 -3.22
N MET A 142 -16.95 7.51 -4.38
CA MET A 142 -16.30 8.05 -5.57
C MET A 142 -16.05 9.55 -5.43
N LEU A 143 -17.04 10.30 -4.93
CA LEU A 143 -16.93 11.72 -4.68
C LEU A 143 -15.89 12.04 -3.61
N ASP A 144 -15.75 11.20 -2.57
CA ASP A 144 -14.70 11.34 -1.56
C ASP A 144 -13.30 11.19 -2.19
N ALA A 145 -13.10 10.18 -3.04
CA ALA A 145 -11.82 9.96 -3.73
C ALA A 145 -11.49 11.10 -4.72
N LEU A 146 -12.49 11.55 -5.49
CA LEU A 146 -12.34 12.68 -6.40
C LEU A 146 -12.23 14.02 -5.66
N GLY A 147 -12.77 14.11 -4.44
CA GLY A 147 -12.74 15.31 -3.60
C GLY A 147 -11.32 15.80 -3.37
N VAL A 148 -10.36 14.89 -3.21
CA VAL A 148 -8.94 15.23 -3.09
C VAL A 148 -8.39 15.89 -4.36
N VAL A 149 -8.78 15.38 -5.52
CA VAL A 149 -8.37 15.93 -6.83
C VAL A 149 -9.05 17.29 -7.07
N PHE A 150 -10.33 17.41 -6.73
CA PHE A 150 -11.08 18.65 -6.88
C PHE A 150 -10.58 19.77 -5.96
N GLN A 151 -10.15 19.46 -4.74
CA GLN A 151 -9.49 20.44 -3.86
C GLN A 151 -8.21 20.97 -4.51
N GLY A 152 -7.44 20.10 -5.15
CA GLY A 152 -6.29 20.50 -5.97
C GLY A 152 -6.67 21.44 -7.11
N ILE A 153 -7.72 21.11 -7.85
CA ILE A 153 -8.21 21.94 -8.96
C ILE A 153 -8.65 23.32 -8.44
N GLN A 154 -9.33 23.40 -7.30
CA GLN A 154 -9.79 24.67 -6.71
C GLN A 154 -8.65 25.63 -6.34
N LEU A 155 -7.44 25.14 -6.13
CA LEU A 155 -6.26 25.95 -5.84
C LEU A 155 -5.53 26.44 -7.10
N LEU A 156 -5.89 25.97 -8.28
CA LEU A 156 -5.25 26.38 -9.53
C LEU A 156 -5.68 27.78 -9.95
N PRO A 157 -4.90 28.47 -10.81
CA PRO A 157 -5.35 29.68 -11.49
C PRO A 157 -6.70 29.47 -12.19
N ALA A 158 -7.63 30.44 -12.08
CA ALA A 158 -9.00 30.34 -12.61
C ALA A 158 -9.05 29.94 -14.10
N ARG A 159 -8.08 30.40 -14.90
CA ARG A 159 -7.93 30.03 -16.32
C ARG A 159 -7.68 28.52 -16.49
N LEU A 160 -6.85 27.93 -15.64
CA LEU A 160 -6.57 26.50 -15.64
C LEU A 160 -7.74 25.68 -15.11
N GLN A 161 -8.40 26.15 -14.05
CA GLN A 161 -9.63 25.52 -13.55
C GLN A 161 -10.66 25.35 -14.67
N HIS A 162 -10.96 26.44 -15.37
CA HIS A 162 -11.92 26.43 -16.46
C HIS A 162 -11.49 25.51 -17.60
N THR A 163 -10.21 25.50 -17.96
CA THR A 163 -9.72 24.66 -19.05
C THR A 163 -9.71 23.18 -18.67
N LEU A 164 -9.36 22.83 -17.43
CA LEU A 164 -9.44 21.46 -16.92
C LEU A 164 -10.89 20.97 -16.84
N LEU A 165 -11.81 21.81 -16.34
CA LEU A 165 -13.24 21.49 -16.30
C LEU A 165 -13.80 21.27 -17.71
N LEU A 166 -13.45 22.13 -18.67
CA LEU A 166 -13.82 21.93 -20.07
C LEU A 166 -13.18 20.67 -20.66
N GLY A 167 -11.93 20.38 -20.34
CA GLY A 167 -11.23 19.18 -20.79
C GLY A 167 -11.89 17.89 -20.26
N MET A 168 -12.27 17.87 -18.99
CA MET A 168 -12.99 16.74 -18.39
C MET A 168 -14.40 16.56 -18.97
N LEU A 169 -15.06 17.65 -19.38
CA LEU A 169 -16.40 17.60 -19.98
C LEU A 169 -16.38 17.30 -21.48
N SER A 170 -15.27 17.64 -22.15
CA SER A 170 -15.09 17.41 -23.57
C SER A 170 -14.52 16.02 -23.74
N ILE A 171 -15.39 15.04 -24.04
CA ILE A 171 -15.04 13.63 -24.40
C ILE A 171 -14.14 13.55 -25.66
N THR A 172 -13.69 14.69 -26.19
CA THR A 172 -12.80 14.77 -27.34
C THR A 172 -11.37 14.94 -26.84
N ASP A 173 -10.58 13.88 -27.03
CA ASP A 173 -9.19 13.64 -26.64
C ASP A 173 -8.12 14.73 -26.93
N ALA A 174 -8.48 15.88 -27.50
CA ALA A 174 -7.51 16.76 -28.15
C ALA A 174 -7.56 18.23 -27.74
N THR A 175 -8.18 18.60 -26.61
CA THR A 175 -8.00 19.95 -26.06
C THR A 175 -6.67 20.03 -25.31
N THR A 176 -5.58 19.93 -26.06
CA THR A 176 -4.29 20.38 -25.55
C THR A 176 -4.45 21.84 -25.12
N LEU A 177 -4.17 22.11 -23.85
CA LEU A 177 -4.15 23.46 -23.29
C LEU A 177 -3.43 24.36 -24.30
N PRO A 178 -4.05 25.46 -24.77
CA PRO A 178 -3.42 26.32 -25.74
C PRO A 178 -2.04 26.70 -25.19
N ILE A 179 -0.99 26.27 -25.89
CA ILE A 179 0.45 26.46 -25.56
C ILE A 179 0.81 27.94 -25.80
N GLY A 180 -0.08 28.84 -25.37
CA GLY A 180 -0.11 30.25 -25.70
C GLY A 180 0.47 31.07 -24.57
N ASN A 181 1.69 31.55 -24.83
CA ASN A 181 2.48 32.53 -24.09
C ASN A 181 2.93 32.07 -22.70
N HIS A 182 4.16 32.43 -22.36
CA HIS A 182 4.87 32.09 -21.12
C HIS A 182 3.94 32.17 -19.91
N ALA A 183 3.76 31.04 -19.21
CA ALA A 183 3.10 31.02 -17.91
C ALA A 183 3.78 32.03 -16.99
N SER A 184 2.99 32.81 -16.26
CA SER A 184 3.58 33.76 -15.32
C SER A 184 4.27 32.99 -14.18
N GLU A 185 5.30 33.58 -13.57
CA GLU A 185 5.96 32.98 -12.40
C GLU A 185 4.96 32.72 -11.26
N GLU A 186 3.97 33.62 -11.12
CA GLU A 186 2.86 33.47 -10.16
C GLU A 186 1.98 32.25 -10.47
N GLU A 187 1.61 32.03 -11.74
CA GLU A 187 0.84 30.85 -12.16
C GLU A 187 1.63 29.56 -11.88
N CYS A 188 2.93 29.53 -12.20
CA CYS A 188 3.80 28.39 -11.91
C CYS A 188 3.89 28.09 -10.40
N SER A 189 3.99 29.13 -9.56
CA SER A 189 3.98 28.98 -8.11
C SER A 189 2.65 28.43 -7.60
N GLN A 190 1.52 28.96 -8.06
CA GLN A 190 0.18 28.49 -7.68
C GLN A 190 -0.06 27.03 -8.08
N VAL A 191 0.35 26.61 -9.28
CA VAL A 191 0.26 25.21 -9.73
C VAL A 191 1.11 24.30 -8.84
N THR A 192 2.33 24.73 -8.50
CA THR A 192 3.24 23.97 -7.63
C THR A 192 2.67 23.81 -6.22
N GLU A 193 2.07 24.87 -5.66
CA GLU A 193 1.41 24.84 -4.35
C GLU A 193 0.16 23.94 -4.35
N ALA A 194 -0.66 24.04 -5.39
CA ALA A 194 -1.84 23.21 -5.57
C ALA A 194 -1.50 21.72 -5.62
N LEU A 195 -0.48 21.33 -6.38
CA LEU A 195 -0.03 19.93 -6.47
C LEU A 195 0.57 19.43 -5.15
N ASN A 196 1.39 20.22 -4.48
CA ASN A 196 1.91 19.88 -3.15
C ASN A 196 0.78 19.61 -2.16
N THR A 197 -0.22 20.50 -2.11
CA THR A 197 -1.38 20.38 -1.24
C THR A 197 -2.20 19.13 -1.58
N SER A 198 -2.45 18.88 -2.86
CA SER A 198 -3.21 17.71 -3.32
C SER A 198 -2.52 16.39 -3.00
N ILE A 199 -1.20 16.33 -3.13
CA ILE A 199 -0.40 15.14 -2.78
C ILE A 199 -0.38 14.94 -1.27
N ALA A 200 -0.26 16.00 -0.48
CA ALA A 200 -0.32 15.92 0.99
C ALA A 200 -1.70 15.44 1.46
N GLN A 201 -2.77 15.98 0.89
CA GLN A 201 -4.15 15.54 1.16
C GLN A 201 -4.37 14.10 0.71
N SER A 202 -3.83 13.70 -0.44
CA SER A 202 -3.89 12.30 -0.89
C SER A 202 -3.19 11.37 0.08
N ARG A 203 -2.01 11.73 0.60
CA ARG A 203 -1.33 10.95 1.66
C ARG A 203 -2.21 10.79 2.90
N GLN A 204 -2.89 11.86 3.32
CA GLN A 204 -3.81 11.78 4.45
C GLN A 204 -5.04 10.92 4.14
N PHE A 205 -5.64 11.10 2.96
CA PHE A 205 -6.80 10.36 2.48
C PHE A 205 -6.52 8.86 2.44
N CYS A 206 -5.33 8.49 1.95
CA CYS A 206 -4.85 7.12 1.95
C CYS A 206 -5.08 6.46 3.33
N ARG A 207 -4.80 7.16 4.44
CA ARG A 207 -4.95 6.63 5.81
C ARG A 207 -6.32 6.15 6.22
N ALA A 208 -7.37 6.69 5.60
CA ALA A 208 -8.75 6.35 5.92
C ALA A 208 -9.47 5.61 4.78
N ALA A 209 -8.92 5.65 3.56
CA ALA A 209 -9.59 5.18 2.36
C ALA A 209 -9.26 3.73 2.03
N SER A 210 -10.14 3.09 1.25
CA SER A 210 -9.84 1.80 0.66
C SER A 210 -8.73 1.91 -0.41
N PRO A 211 -7.96 0.84 -0.67
CA PRO A 211 -6.92 0.86 -1.71
C PRO A 211 -7.44 1.30 -3.08
N THR A 212 -8.63 0.85 -3.47
CA THR A 212 -9.23 1.21 -4.75
C THR A 212 -9.61 2.70 -4.82
N GLN A 213 -10.04 3.33 -3.72
CA GLN A 213 -10.21 4.79 -3.60
C GLN A 213 -8.90 5.55 -3.79
N VAL A 214 -7.82 5.06 -3.19
CA VAL A 214 -6.50 5.65 -3.41
C VAL A 214 -6.07 5.55 -4.87
N LEU A 215 -6.35 4.44 -5.56
CA LEU A 215 -6.02 4.30 -6.98
C LEU A 215 -6.75 5.34 -7.83
N ILE A 216 -8.04 5.56 -7.61
CA ILE A 216 -8.80 6.58 -8.35
C ILE A 216 -8.23 7.97 -8.07
N ALA A 217 -7.99 8.31 -6.80
CA ALA A 217 -7.43 9.60 -6.43
C ALA A 217 -6.06 9.83 -7.09
N THR A 218 -5.17 8.83 -7.05
CA THR A 218 -3.82 8.92 -7.66
C THR A 218 -3.86 8.98 -9.19
N GLN A 219 -4.80 8.29 -9.84
CA GLN A 219 -5.04 8.44 -11.29
C GLN A 219 -5.50 9.85 -11.64
N GLY A 220 -6.44 10.41 -10.88
CA GLY A 220 -6.88 11.79 -11.06
C GLY A 220 -5.74 12.80 -10.86
N LEU A 221 -4.86 12.58 -9.87
CA LEU A 221 -3.66 13.39 -9.69
C LEU A 221 -2.65 13.24 -10.83
N LEU A 222 -2.45 12.04 -11.38
CA LEU A 222 -1.58 11.85 -12.55
C LEU A 222 -2.13 12.57 -13.78
N TYR A 223 -3.43 12.51 -13.99
CA TYR A 223 -4.09 13.27 -15.06
C TYR A 223 -3.85 14.77 -14.85
N LEU A 224 -4.11 15.28 -13.66
CA LEU A 224 -3.89 16.68 -13.33
C LEU A 224 -2.44 17.11 -13.59
N LEU A 225 -1.47 16.33 -13.11
CA LEU A 225 -0.04 16.59 -13.31
C LEU A 225 0.34 16.64 -14.79
N ARG A 226 -0.21 15.75 -15.62
CA ARG A 226 0.02 15.75 -17.08
C ARG A 226 -0.52 17.03 -17.72
N GLN A 227 -1.72 17.45 -17.34
CA GLN A 227 -2.35 18.66 -17.88
C GLN A 227 -1.57 19.92 -17.47
N THR A 228 -1.00 19.95 -16.27
CA THR A 228 -0.24 21.12 -15.77
C THR A 228 1.25 21.07 -16.09
N ARG A 229 1.71 20.12 -16.94
CA ARG A 229 3.15 19.92 -17.22
C ARG A 229 3.88 21.19 -17.68
N ASN A 230 3.23 22.02 -18.50
CA ASN A 230 3.84 23.23 -19.05
C ASN A 230 4.04 24.36 -18.01
N PHE A 231 3.47 24.22 -16.81
CA PHE A 231 3.57 25.19 -15.71
C PHE A 231 4.60 24.78 -14.66
N LEU A 232 5.31 23.67 -14.88
CA LEU A 232 6.21 23.09 -13.91
C LEU A 232 7.64 23.07 -14.45
N ALA A 233 8.59 23.38 -13.57
CA ALA A 233 9.99 23.06 -13.83
C ALA A 233 10.13 21.53 -14.01
N PRO A 234 11.02 21.05 -14.90
CA PRO A 234 11.25 19.63 -15.10
C PRO A 234 11.48 18.87 -13.79
N GLU A 235 12.27 19.42 -12.88
CA GLU A 235 12.61 18.84 -11.59
C GLU A 235 11.37 18.64 -10.71
N SER A 236 10.51 19.67 -10.62
CA SER A 236 9.24 19.62 -9.88
C SER A 236 8.29 18.59 -10.46
N TYR A 237 8.15 18.53 -11.80
CA TYR A 237 7.31 17.54 -12.47
C TYR A 237 7.74 16.10 -12.12
N HIS A 238 9.04 15.81 -12.19
CA HIS A 238 9.56 14.48 -11.86
C HIS A 238 9.32 14.13 -10.38
N SER A 239 9.49 15.10 -9.47
CA SER A 239 9.23 14.91 -8.04
C SER A 239 7.75 14.61 -7.77
N PHE A 240 6.83 15.37 -8.38
CA PHE A 240 5.39 15.12 -8.24
C PHE A 240 4.96 13.79 -8.85
N HIS A 241 5.44 13.48 -10.05
CA HIS A 241 5.13 12.20 -10.70
C HIS A 241 5.50 11.03 -9.80
N GLU A 242 6.71 11.08 -9.24
CA GLU A 242 7.20 10.05 -8.34
C GLU A 242 6.37 9.93 -7.07
N ALA A 243 6.07 11.05 -6.42
CA ALA A 243 5.24 11.07 -5.23
C ALA A 243 3.85 10.44 -5.47
N ILE A 244 3.23 10.74 -6.62
CA ILE A 244 1.94 10.16 -7.00
C ILE A 244 2.08 8.67 -7.33
N THR A 245 3.13 8.26 -8.06
CA THR A 245 3.36 6.84 -8.36
C THR A 245 3.65 6.01 -7.12
N ASN A 246 4.28 6.60 -6.09
CA ASN A 246 4.51 5.93 -4.81
C ASN A 246 3.18 5.68 -4.07
N LEU A 247 2.26 6.65 -4.08
CA LEU A 247 0.90 6.48 -3.53
C LEU A 247 0.13 5.39 -4.28
N MET A 248 0.19 5.41 -5.62
CA MET A 248 -0.45 4.40 -6.45
C MET A 248 0.15 3.00 -6.19
N GLY A 249 1.47 2.91 -6.06
CA GLY A 249 2.18 1.67 -5.74
C GLY A 249 1.81 1.12 -4.36
N ALA A 250 1.61 1.99 -3.36
CA ALA A 250 1.11 1.60 -2.04
C ALA A 250 -0.31 1.02 -2.13
N ALA A 251 -1.19 1.68 -2.86
CA ALA A 251 -2.57 1.22 -3.04
C ALA A 251 -2.66 -0.11 -3.80
N LEU A 252 -1.93 -0.25 -4.91
CA LEU A 252 -1.85 -1.52 -5.65
C LEU A 252 -1.36 -2.66 -4.75
N PHE A 253 -0.38 -2.39 -3.89
CA PHE A 253 0.13 -3.40 -2.96
C PHE A 253 -0.96 -3.90 -2.00
N PHE A 254 -1.74 -2.99 -1.41
CA PHE A 254 -2.82 -3.39 -0.51
C PHE A 254 -3.98 -4.08 -1.24
N GLN A 255 -4.21 -3.76 -2.51
CA GLN A 255 -5.20 -4.45 -3.34
C GLN A 255 -4.76 -5.88 -3.71
N GLU A 256 -3.49 -6.10 -4.05
CA GLU A 256 -2.95 -7.45 -4.36
C GLU A 256 -2.99 -8.40 -3.15
N TYR A 257 -3.11 -7.86 -1.93
CA TYR A 257 -3.30 -8.66 -0.72
C TYR A 257 -4.70 -9.31 -0.66
N SER A 258 -5.67 -8.83 -1.43
CA SER A 258 -6.98 -9.46 -1.56
C SER A 258 -7.05 -10.49 -2.68
N ASP A 259 -6.35 -10.31 -3.81
CA ASP A 259 -6.38 -11.25 -4.95
C ASP A 259 -5.08 -11.32 -5.78
N SER A 260 -4.63 -12.55 -6.04
CA SER A 260 -3.68 -13.18 -7.00
C SER A 260 -2.75 -12.40 -7.97
N SER A 261 -2.76 -11.08 -8.09
CA SER A 261 -1.79 -10.36 -8.93
C SER A 261 -0.54 -10.01 -8.12
N ARG A 262 0.66 -10.18 -8.69
CA ARG A 262 1.97 -9.90 -8.02
C ARG A 262 2.97 -9.18 -8.93
N GLN A 263 2.52 -8.68 -10.08
CA GLN A 263 3.43 -8.30 -11.19
C GLN A 263 3.53 -6.80 -11.42
N ILE A 264 2.49 -6.02 -11.11
CA ILE A 264 2.45 -4.60 -11.49
C ILE A 264 3.32 -3.73 -10.57
N PRO A 265 3.31 -3.88 -9.24
CA PRO A 265 4.17 -3.08 -8.37
C PRO A 265 5.66 -3.27 -8.72
N LYS A 266 6.05 -4.48 -9.11
CA LYS A 266 7.46 -4.81 -9.42
C LYS A 266 8.06 -3.93 -10.51
N LYS A 267 7.32 -3.62 -11.58
CA LYS A 267 7.83 -2.83 -12.71
C LYS A 267 8.05 -1.37 -12.32
N VAL A 268 7.07 -0.75 -11.64
CA VAL A 268 7.16 0.65 -11.20
C VAL A 268 8.32 0.84 -10.21
N TYR A 269 8.51 -0.11 -9.29
CA TYR A 269 9.63 -0.08 -8.37
C TYR A 269 10.99 -0.37 -9.03
N GLN A 270 11.03 -1.10 -10.14
CA GLN A 270 12.27 -1.43 -10.84
C GLN A 270 12.82 -0.21 -11.58
N VAL A 271 11.96 0.54 -12.28
CA VAL A 271 12.35 1.79 -12.97
C VAL A 271 12.88 2.85 -12.00
N THR A 272 12.36 2.87 -10.77
CA THR A 272 12.80 3.84 -9.73
C THR A 272 14.20 3.52 -9.20
N LEU A 273 14.59 2.24 -9.16
CA LEU A 273 15.93 1.84 -8.67
C LEU A 273 17.05 2.13 -9.66
N GLU A 274 16.73 2.31 -10.94
CA GLU A 274 17.72 2.60 -11.99
C GLU A 274 18.11 4.09 -12.04
N ARG A 275 17.47 4.95 -11.25
CA ARG A 275 17.82 6.37 -11.17
C ARG A 275 18.98 6.62 -10.21
N PRO A 276 19.95 7.50 -10.53
CA PRO A 276 21.14 7.76 -9.70
C PRO A 276 20.85 8.51 -8.39
N ASP A 277 19.59 8.82 -8.10
CA ASP A 277 19.19 9.52 -6.89
C ASP A 277 19.06 8.52 -5.73
N ILE A 278 20.10 8.49 -4.89
CA ILE A 278 20.23 7.63 -3.71
C ILE A 278 19.03 7.76 -2.79
N TRP A 279 18.43 8.96 -2.72
CA TRP A 279 17.28 9.21 -1.88
C TRP A 279 16.04 8.45 -2.37
N LYS A 280 15.78 8.53 -3.67
CA LYS A 280 14.66 7.84 -4.33
C LYS A 280 14.81 6.33 -4.25
N GLN A 281 16.04 5.84 -4.41
CA GLN A 281 16.36 4.43 -4.20
C GLN A 281 16.07 4.00 -2.76
N THR A 282 16.46 4.81 -1.76
CA THR A 282 16.21 4.55 -0.34
C THR A 282 14.72 4.50 -0.03
N GLN A 283 13.94 5.47 -0.51
CA GLN A 283 12.48 5.49 -0.33
C GLN A 283 11.81 4.27 -0.97
N SER A 284 12.22 3.92 -2.20
CA SER A 284 11.75 2.72 -2.90
C SER A 284 12.07 1.43 -2.12
N LEU A 285 13.28 1.30 -1.57
CA LEU A 285 13.66 0.16 -0.74
C LEU A 285 12.87 0.09 0.57
N ASN A 286 12.62 1.23 1.22
CA ASN A 286 11.77 1.28 2.41
C ASN A 286 10.34 0.81 2.09
N GLN A 287 9.78 1.28 0.97
CA GLN A 287 8.47 0.83 0.48
C GLN A 287 8.47 -0.69 0.21
N LYS A 288 9.54 -1.25 -0.38
CA LYS A 288 9.68 -2.71 -0.56
C LYS A 288 9.78 -3.46 0.76
N ALA A 289 10.46 -2.89 1.76
CA ALA A 289 10.56 -3.49 3.08
C ALA A 289 9.20 -3.60 3.76
N VAL A 290 8.43 -2.51 3.70
CA VAL A 290 7.04 -2.44 4.16
C VAL A 290 6.19 -3.53 3.53
N VAL A 291 6.26 -3.62 2.21
CA VAL A 291 5.55 -4.62 1.40
C VAL A 291 5.93 -6.05 1.82
N ALA A 292 7.23 -6.33 1.94
CA ALA A 292 7.73 -7.62 2.37
C ALA A 292 7.31 -7.98 3.81
N ASN A 293 7.31 -7.00 4.72
CA ASN A 293 6.92 -7.21 6.11
C ASN A 293 5.43 -7.54 6.23
N ALA A 294 4.57 -6.74 5.59
CA ALA A 294 3.14 -7.01 5.50
C ALA A 294 2.88 -8.40 4.91
N SER A 295 3.69 -8.81 3.92
CA SER A 295 3.70 -10.14 3.27
C SER A 295 4.14 -11.32 4.16
N GLY A 296 4.50 -11.10 5.42
CA GLY A 296 5.09 -12.12 6.30
C GLY A 296 6.52 -12.54 5.92
N LYS A 297 7.15 -11.84 4.97
CA LYS A 297 8.50 -12.12 4.47
C LYS A 297 9.53 -11.30 5.23
N GLN A 298 9.64 -11.54 6.53
CA GLN A 298 10.46 -10.75 7.45
C GLN A 298 11.94 -10.63 7.00
N ASN A 299 12.53 -11.72 6.50
CA ASN A 299 13.91 -11.71 6.02
C ASN A 299 14.11 -10.80 4.79
N GLU A 300 13.15 -10.76 3.86
CA GLU A 300 13.22 -9.85 2.72
C GLU A 300 13.08 -8.39 3.18
N ALA A 301 12.19 -8.13 4.13
CA ALA A 301 11.99 -6.80 4.70
C ALA A 301 13.26 -6.26 5.37
N ILE A 302 13.89 -7.06 6.23
CA ILE A 302 15.16 -6.72 6.90
C ILE A 302 16.22 -6.39 5.86
N ARG A 303 16.39 -7.24 4.83
CA ARG A 303 17.38 -7.02 3.78
C ARG A 303 17.14 -5.71 3.03
N PHE A 304 15.89 -5.36 2.74
CA PHE A 304 15.58 -4.09 2.07
C PHE A 304 15.90 -2.88 2.97
N ILE A 305 15.61 -2.96 4.27
CA ILE A 305 15.97 -1.90 5.25
C ILE A 305 17.48 -1.76 5.34
N GLU A 306 18.21 -2.87 5.49
CA GLU A 306 19.68 -2.85 5.56
C GLU A 306 20.31 -2.25 4.29
N THR A 307 19.77 -2.61 3.12
CA THR A 307 20.21 -2.03 1.84
C THR A 307 19.95 -0.52 1.79
N ALA A 308 18.77 -0.09 2.25
CA ALA A 308 18.42 1.32 2.31
C ALA A 308 19.34 2.10 3.27
N LEU A 309 19.65 1.51 4.44
CA LEU A 309 20.58 2.12 5.39
C LEU A 309 22.00 2.19 4.85
N HIS A 310 22.48 1.15 4.18
CA HIS A 310 23.81 1.14 3.58
C HIS A 310 23.94 2.16 2.43
N LEU A 311 22.89 2.38 1.64
CA LEU A 311 22.86 3.48 0.66
C LEU A 311 23.00 4.86 1.30
N LEU A 312 22.54 5.02 2.55
CA LEU A 312 22.66 6.27 3.30
C LEU A 312 24.02 6.39 4.03
N GLU A 313 24.76 5.30 4.22
CA GLU A 313 26.07 5.32 4.88
C GLU A 313 27.09 6.07 4.01
N GLY A 314 27.43 7.30 4.42
CA GLY A 314 28.41 8.15 3.72
C GLY A 314 27.86 9.50 3.24
N HIS A 315 26.58 9.77 3.44
CA HIS A 315 25.94 11.06 3.13
C HIS A 315 25.80 11.94 4.38
N GLU A 316 25.88 13.27 4.24
CA GLU A 316 25.87 14.19 5.39
C GLU A 316 24.46 14.35 5.96
N GLU A 317 24.32 14.61 7.28
CA GLU A 317 23.01 14.81 7.94
C GLU A 317 22.18 15.96 7.31
N LYS A 318 22.82 16.87 6.58
CA LYS A 318 22.17 17.94 5.81
C LYS A 318 21.38 17.42 4.62
N ASP A 319 21.80 16.31 4.03
CA ASP A 319 21.08 15.63 2.95
C ASP A 319 19.73 15.06 3.44
N TYR A 320 19.54 14.97 4.77
CA TYR A 320 18.32 14.51 5.44
C TYR A 320 17.35 15.65 5.78
N GLN A 321 17.64 16.92 5.46
CA GLN A 321 16.74 18.03 5.81
C GLN A 321 15.51 18.15 4.90
N HIS A 322 15.57 17.59 3.68
CA HIS A 322 14.41 17.52 2.78
C HIS A 322 13.40 16.43 3.19
N LEU A 323 13.69 15.72 4.27
CA LEU A 323 12.92 14.63 4.83
C LEU A 323 12.12 15.09 6.03
N HIS A 324 10.89 15.50 5.75
CA HIS A 324 9.82 15.46 6.75
C HIS A 324 9.29 14.03 6.99
N ILE A 325 9.94 12.98 6.46
CA ILE A 325 9.64 11.61 6.90
C ILE A 325 10.31 11.43 8.24
N ASP A 326 9.43 11.27 9.22
CA ASP A 326 9.76 11.11 10.61
C ASP A 326 10.84 10.03 10.75
N ARG A 327 12.04 10.41 11.21
CA ARG A 327 13.09 9.46 11.61
C ARG A 327 12.52 8.43 12.61
N ASN A 328 11.40 8.77 13.27
CA ASN A 328 10.61 7.86 14.10
C ASN A 328 9.90 6.75 13.30
N SER A 329 9.46 6.97 12.06
CA SER A 329 8.91 5.91 11.20
C SER A 329 9.98 4.89 10.82
N LEU A 330 11.21 5.31 10.49
CA LEU A 330 12.32 4.38 10.25
C LEU A 330 12.79 3.67 11.53
N LYS A 331 12.72 4.35 12.69
CA LYS A 331 13.03 3.75 14.00
C LYS A 331 11.94 2.81 14.50
N SER A 332 10.67 3.02 14.16
CA SER A 332 9.57 2.10 14.46
C SER A 332 9.62 0.82 13.63
N PHE A 333 10.45 0.78 12.58
CA PHE A 333 10.81 -0.44 11.83
C PHE A 333 12.01 -1.21 12.40
N SER A 334 12.62 -0.75 13.51
CA SER A 334 13.55 -1.59 14.25
C SER A 334 12.80 -2.87 14.70
N PRO A 335 13.39 -4.08 14.60
CA PRO A 335 12.70 -5.36 14.84
C PRO A 335 12.27 -5.59 16.30
N VAL A 336 12.23 -4.53 17.11
CA VAL A 336 11.64 -4.51 18.44
C VAL A 336 10.20 -3.99 18.29
N PHE A 337 9.24 -4.90 18.53
CA PHE A 337 7.79 -4.68 18.63
C PHE A 337 6.94 -4.98 17.39
N GLY A 338 6.27 -6.14 17.44
CA GLY A 338 5.29 -6.61 16.47
C GLY A 338 3.96 -5.85 16.52
N GLN A 339 3.96 -4.63 16.00
CA GLN A 339 2.74 -4.03 15.46
C GLN A 339 2.68 -4.37 13.97
N GLN A 340 1.57 -4.97 13.51
CA GLN A 340 1.24 -4.90 12.10
C GLN A 340 1.09 -3.42 11.77
N PRO A 341 1.83 -2.88 10.78
CA PRO A 341 1.68 -1.48 10.43
C PRO A 341 0.25 -1.30 9.91
N SER A 342 -0.49 -0.43 10.60
CA SER A 342 -1.79 0.01 10.12
C SER A 342 -1.57 0.92 8.92
N PHE A 343 -2.57 1.09 8.05
CA PHE A 343 -2.48 2.07 6.98
C PHE A 343 -2.04 3.45 7.54
N VAL A 344 -2.49 3.78 8.74
CA VAL A 344 -2.30 5.07 9.43
C VAL A 344 -0.83 5.42 9.71
N ASP A 345 0.07 4.43 9.74
CA ASP A 345 1.49 4.61 10.10
C ASP A 345 2.39 5.01 8.90
N TYR A 346 1.80 5.23 7.72
CA TYR A 346 2.47 5.54 6.45
C TYR A 346 2.35 7.00 6.00
#